data_AF-A0A3P9D547-F1
#
_entry.id   AF-A0A3P9D547-F1
#
_cell.length_a   1.000
_cell.length_b   1.000
_cell.length_c   1.000
_cell.angle_alpha   90.00
_cell.angle_beta   90.00
_cell.angle_gamma   90.00
#
_symmetry.space_group_name_H-M   'P 1'
#
loop_
_entity.id
_entity.type
_entity.pdbx_description
1 polymer ?
#
loop_
_entity_poly.entity_id
_entity_poly.type
_entity_poly.pdbx_seq_one_letter_code
_entity_poly.pdbx_strand_id
1 'polypeptide(L)'
;IHGLTRLSKLFSFSGITVSTGVDLHKRIYGGQKCPDTERQYHVKLKATSATHESLCGGSLIHERWILTAAHCWKNEPGWDMYATLGVHPSPWWTKLLPFLKKQKKVEITGGSFFVGINTIDDIMLLEIPSQPEPGESPSLHCAETEVVSCTELNDILLKKFPEVHRVRSYQHWFCGQSPGKDICRGDSGGGVVHNGRIYGVSSFVGDLDFVCRAPAAFMDLCDPEYADWIRKTINP
;
A
#
# COMPACT_ATOMS: atom_id res chain seq x y z
N ILE A 1 -1.17 -26.92 -64.65
CA ILE A 1 -2.09 -25.79 -64.88
C ILE A 1 -3.20 -25.92 -63.84
N HIS A 2 -3.26 -24.95 -62.89
CA HIS A 2 -4.32 -24.63 -61.90
C HIS A 2 -5.04 -25.80 -61.17
N GLY A 3 -5.13 -25.91 -59.83
CA GLY A 3 -5.05 -24.90 -58.76
C GLY A 3 -6.36 -24.92 -57.95
N LEU A 4 -6.24 -24.96 -56.62
CA LEU A 4 -7.18 -24.43 -55.60
C LEU A 4 -8.48 -25.23 -55.37
N THR A 5 -9.02 -25.49 -54.18
CA THR A 5 -8.65 -25.22 -52.77
C THR A 5 -9.62 -26.04 -51.91
N ARG A 6 -9.10 -26.80 -50.95
CA ARG A 6 -9.89 -27.42 -49.88
C ARG A 6 -10.27 -26.31 -48.90
N LEU A 7 -11.57 -26.06 -48.70
CA LEU A 7 -12.07 -25.16 -47.67
C LEU A 7 -11.77 -25.74 -46.27
N SER A 8 -10.57 -25.51 -45.76
CA SER A 8 -10.34 -25.54 -44.32
C SER A 8 -10.83 -24.23 -43.73
N LYS A 9 -12.02 -24.24 -43.12
CA LYS A 9 -12.43 -23.19 -42.19
C LYS A 9 -11.35 -23.09 -41.12
N LEU A 10 -10.50 -22.06 -41.20
CA LEU A 10 -9.76 -21.59 -40.05
C LEU A 10 -10.80 -21.14 -39.02
N PHE A 11 -11.13 -22.01 -38.07
CA PHE A 11 -11.48 -21.52 -36.74
C PHE A 11 -10.20 -20.91 -36.19
N SER A 12 -10.02 -19.61 -36.47
CA SER A 12 -9.14 -18.77 -35.68
C SER A 12 -9.72 -18.80 -34.27
N PHE A 13 -9.25 -19.75 -33.46
CA PHE A 13 -9.28 -19.60 -32.02
C PHE A 13 -8.40 -18.39 -31.71
N SER A 14 -8.97 -17.18 -31.84
CA SER A 14 -8.63 -16.09 -30.93
C SER A 14 -9.13 -16.53 -29.56
N GLY A 15 -8.44 -17.51 -28.99
CA GLY A 15 -8.53 -17.85 -27.59
C GLY A 15 -8.04 -16.62 -26.87
N ILE A 16 -8.98 -15.81 -26.41
CA ILE A 16 -8.71 -14.85 -25.34
C ILE A 16 -8.26 -15.74 -24.19
N THR A 17 -6.94 -15.80 -23.98
CA THR A 17 -6.39 -16.38 -22.78
C THR A 17 -6.75 -15.41 -21.67
N VAL A 18 -7.90 -15.63 -21.05
CA VAL A 18 -8.24 -14.99 -19.79
C VAL A 18 -7.26 -15.57 -18.79
N SER A 19 -6.18 -14.82 -18.52
CA SER A 19 -5.28 -15.12 -17.42
C SER A 19 -6.12 -15.10 -16.14
N THR A 20 -6.45 -16.29 -15.64
CA THR A 20 -7.11 -16.49 -14.36
C THR A 20 -6.19 -15.94 -13.29
N GLY A 21 -6.55 -14.78 -12.75
CA GLY A 21 -5.72 -14.00 -11.82
C GLY A 21 -5.40 -12.59 -12.28
N VAL A 22 -6.31 -11.90 -12.99
CA VAL A 22 -6.28 -10.43 -12.98
C VAL A 22 -6.69 -10.01 -11.58
N ASP A 23 -5.71 -9.60 -10.76
CA ASP A 23 -5.93 -8.86 -9.51
C ASP A 23 -6.72 -7.60 -9.92
N LEU A 24 -8.05 -7.68 -9.90
CA LEU A 24 -8.98 -6.66 -10.43
C LEU A 24 -8.94 -5.34 -9.65
N HIS A 25 -8.06 -5.22 -8.66
CA HIS A 25 -7.66 -3.96 -8.08
C HIS A 25 -6.75 -3.24 -9.09
N LYS A 26 -7.35 -2.36 -9.92
CA LYS A 26 -6.59 -1.32 -10.63
C LYS A 26 -5.88 -0.48 -9.56
N ARG A 27 -4.63 -0.83 -9.29
CA ARG A 27 -3.81 -0.20 -8.26
C ARG A 27 -3.49 1.22 -8.68
N ILE A 28 -3.93 2.20 -7.86
CA ILE A 28 -4.00 3.64 -8.13
C ILE A 28 -4.72 3.97 -9.46
N TYR A 29 -5.88 4.63 -9.39
CA TYR A 29 -6.56 5.13 -10.59
C TYR A 29 -5.65 6.13 -11.33
N GLY A 30 -5.59 6.03 -12.66
CA GLY A 30 -4.68 6.85 -13.48
C GLY A 30 -3.18 6.65 -13.17
N GLY A 31 -2.83 5.59 -12.44
CA GLY A 31 -1.46 5.24 -12.11
C GLY A 31 -0.68 4.69 -13.31
N GLN A 32 0.64 4.69 -13.17
CA GLN A 32 1.56 4.04 -14.09
C GLN A 32 2.44 3.03 -13.35
N LYS A 33 2.99 2.08 -14.09
CA LYS A 33 3.93 1.11 -13.53
C LYS A 33 5.18 1.85 -13.00
N CYS A 34 5.60 1.53 -11.78
CA CYS A 34 6.82 2.08 -11.20
C CYS A 34 8.08 1.52 -11.90
N PRO A 35 9.16 2.33 -12.04
CA PRO A 35 10.46 1.84 -12.49
C PRO A 35 10.99 0.74 -11.58
N ASP A 36 11.70 -0.25 -12.15
CA ASP A 36 12.19 -1.44 -11.42
C ASP A 36 13.16 -1.11 -10.25
N THR A 37 13.64 0.14 -10.16
CA THR A 37 14.52 0.66 -9.10
C THR A 37 13.78 1.34 -7.94
N GLU A 38 12.50 1.65 -8.08
CA GLU A 38 11.71 2.37 -7.08
C GLU A 38 10.91 1.42 -6.16
N ARG A 39 10.46 1.94 -5.01
CA ARG A 39 9.52 1.26 -4.10
C ARG A 39 9.92 -0.18 -3.70
N GLN A 40 11.23 -0.46 -3.61
CA GLN A 40 11.74 -1.79 -3.29
C GLN A 40 11.34 -2.29 -1.89
N TYR A 41 11.10 -1.37 -0.97
CA TYR A 41 10.60 -1.60 0.38
C TYR A 41 9.08 -1.83 0.46
N HIS A 42 8.37 -1.77 -0.67
CA HIS A 42 6.91 -1.95 -0.64
C HIS A 42 6.54 -3.39 -0.23
N VAL A 43 5.56 -3.49 0.66
CA VAL A 43 5.04 -4.76 1.18
C VAL A 43 3.57 -4.91 0.81
N LYS A 44 3.17 -6.10 0.37
CA LYS A 44 1.75 -6.48 0.26
C LYS A 44 1.33 -7.16 1.56
N LEU A 45 0.37 -6.57 2.26
CA LEU A 45 -0.29 -7.17 3.42
C LEU A 45 -1.57 -7.85 2.96
N LYS A 46 -1.79 -9.06 3.45
CA LYS A 46 -3.00 -9.82 3.20
C LYS A 46 -3.46 -10.45 4.50
N ALA A 47 -4.68 -10.12 4.90
CA ALA A 47 -5.39 -10.78 5.99
C ALA A 47 -6.55 -11.59 5.42
N THR A 48 -6.72 -12.83 5.87
CA THR A 48 -7.78 -13.74 5.41
C THR A 48 -8.48 -14.37 6.60
N SER A 49 -9.81 -14.44 6.52
CA SER A 49 -10.64 -15.28 7.38
C SER A 49 -11.40 -16.29 6.52
N ALA A 50 -12.25 -17.11 7.15
CA ALA A 50 -13.06 -18.10 6.44
C ALA A 50 -13.97 -17.49 5.35
N THR A 51 -14.35 -16.22 5.48
CA THR A 51 -15.36 -15.58 4.63
C THR A 51 -14.90 -14.28 3.98
N HIS A 52 -13.79 -13.70 4.45
CA HIS A 52 -13.34 -12.38 4.01
C HIS A 52 -11.84 -12.34 3.73
N GLU A 53 -11.45 -11.45 2.83
CA GLU A 53 -10.07 -11.08 2.56
C GLU A 53 -9.94 -9.56 2.69
N SER A 54 -8.85 -9.12 3.31
CA SER A 54 -8.45 -7.72 3.38
C SER A 54 -7.04 -7.58 2.82
N LEU A 55 -6.86 -6.60 1.95
CA LEU A 55 -5.58 -6.25 1.35
C LEU A 55 -5.19 -4.86 1.82
N CYS A 56 -3.91 -4.70 2.12
CA CYS A 56 -3.27 -3.42 2.41
C CYS A 56 -1.86 -3.38 1.82
N GLY A 57 -1.31 -2.17 1.74
CA GLY A 57 0.11 -1.93 1.57
C GLY A 57 0.84 -1.83 2.91
N GLY A 58 2.16 -1.84 2.80
CA GLY A 58 3.07 -1.50 3.87
C GLY A 58 4.40 -1.04 3.30
N SER A 59 5.29 -0.58 4.18
CA SER A 59 6.68 -0.29 3.85
C SER A 59 7.60 -0.97 4.85
N LEU A 60 8.53 -1.78 4.37
CA LEU A 60 9.58 -2.36 5.20
C LEU A 60 10.57 -1.25 5.56
N ILE A 61 10.54 -0.79 6.82
CA ILE A 61 11.40 0.31 7.29
C ILE A 61 12.55 -0.19 8.17
N HIS A 62 12.51 -1.44 8.60
CA HIS A 62 13.53 -2.13 9.39
C HIS A 62 13.49 -3.63 9.08
N GLU A 63 14.56 -4.38 9.40
CA GLU A 63 14.65 -5.85 9.22
C GLU A 63 13.52 -6.65 9.89
N ARG A 64 12.84 -6.03 10.88
CA ARG A 64 11.76 -6.61 11.69
C ARG A 64 10.48 -5.80 11.67
N TRP A 65 10.46 -4.61 11.06
CA TRP A 65 9.32 -3.69 11.18
C TRP A 65 8.79 -3.22 9.84
N ILE A 66 7.48 -3.40 9.66
CA ILE A 66 6.70 -2.88 8.54
C ILE A 66 5.84 -1.72 9.05
N LEU A 67 5.98 -0.56 8.43
CA LEU A 67 5.10 0.59 8.63
C LEU A 67 3.83 0.46 7.78
N THR A 68 2.66 0.63 8.39
CA THR A 68 1.36 0.54 7.72
C THR A 68 0.28 1.35 8.47
N ALA A 69 -0.96 1.31 8.00
CA ALA A 69 -2.10 1.96 8.63
C ALA A 69 -2.70 1.05 9.71
N ALA A 70 -3.13 1.61 10.83
CA ALA A 70 -3.62 0.82 11.97
C ALA A 70 -4.84 -0.03 11.60
N HIS A 71 -5.74 0.49 10.76
CA HIS A 71 -6.93 -0.25 10.32
C HIS A 71 -6.63 -1.48 9.45
N CYS A 72 -5.40 -1.63 8.95
CA CYS A 72 -4.96 -2.79 8.18
C CYS A 72 -4.72 -4.03 9.05
N TRP A 73 -4.52 -3.87 10.36
CA TRP A 73 -4.28 -5.01 11.23
C TRP A 73 -5.57 -5.78 11.50
N LYS A 74 -5.48 -7.11 11.34
CA LYS A 74 -6.52 -8.08 11.72
C LYS A 74 -5.88 -9.09 12.67
N ASN A 75 -6.18 -8.98 13.96
CA ASN A 75 -5.65 -9.88 15.02
C ASN A 75 -6.77 -10.62 15.77
N GLU A 76 -8.01 -10.47 15.33
CA GLU A 76 -9.15 -11.15 15.92
C GLU A 76 -9.06 -12.67 15.64
N PRO A 77 -9.54 -13.53 16.55
CA PRO A 77 -9.54 -14.98 16.33
C PRO A 77 -10.18 -15.38 14.99
N GLY A 78 -9.46 -16.19 14.20
CA GLY A 78 -9.91 -16.65 12.89
C GLY A 78 -9.44 -15.80 11.70
N TRP A 79 -8.62 -14.77 11.95
CA TRP A 79 -7.86 -14.08 10.91
C TRP A 79 -6.41 -14.52 10.87
N ASP A 80 -5.93 -14.86 9.68
CA ASP A 80 -4.51 -15.04 9.41
C ASP A 80 -3.99 -13.83 8.64
N MET A 81 -2.88 -13.24 9.09
CA MET A 81 -2.28 -12.07 8.44
C MET A 81 -0.82 -12.32 8.05
N TYR A 82 -0.51 -12.02 6.80
CA TYR A 82 0.82 -12.22 6.22
C TYR A 82 1.32 -10.98 5.46
N ALA A 83 2.64 -10.80 5.48
CA ALA A 83 3.34 -9.87 4.62
C ALA A 83 4.02 -10.61 3.47
N THR A 84 3.92 -10.08 2.25
CA THR A 84 4.73 -10.50 1.11
C THR A 84 5.77 -9.42 0.82
N LEU A 85 7.03 -9.76 1.05
CA LEU A 85 8.21 -8.91 0.80
C LEU A 85 8.71 -9.11 -0.63
N GLY A 86 9.42 -8.12 -1.17
CA GLY A 86 10.03 -8.21 -2.52
C GLY A 86 9.01 -8.27 -3.66
N VAL A 87 7.82 -7.69 -3.46
CA VAL A 87 6.73 -7.70 -4.46
C VAL A 87 6.99 -6.78 -5.64
N HIS A 88 7.99 -5.90 -5.55
CA HIS A 88 8.34 -4.98 -6.63
C HIS A 88 8.97 -5.72 -7.82
N PRO A 89 8.62 -5.37 -9.08
CA PRO A 89 9.32 -5.88 -10.24
C PRO A 89 10.81 -5.54 -10.16
N SER A 90 11.66 -6.56 -10.05
CA SER A 90 13.11 -6.35 -10.21
C SER A 90 13.49 -6.27 -11.70
N PRO A 91 14.68 -5.73 -12.03
CA PRO A 91 15.12 -5.48 -13.40
C PRO A 91 14.90 -6.65 -14.35
N TRP A 92 14.65 -6.39 -15.63
CA TRP A 92 14.37 -7.44 -16.63
C TRP A 92 15.38 -8.61 -16.62
N TRP A 93 16.67 -8.35 -16.36
CA TRP A 93 17.71 -9.39 -16.29
C TRP A 93 17.51 -10.37 -15.14
N THR A 94 16.86 -9.96 -14.03
CA THR A 94 16.49 -10.88 -12.93
C THR A 94 15.47 -11.93 -13.37
N LYS A 95 14.74 -11.71 -14.48
CA LYS A 95 13.87 -12.74 -15.07
C LYS A 95 14.67 -13.90 -15.69
N LEU A 96 15.93 -13.67 -16.06
CA LEU A 96 16.83 -14.71 -16.60
C LEU A 96 17.40 -15.60 -15.49
N LEU A 97 17.38 -15.14 -14.24
CA LEU A 97 17.85 -15.87 -13.06
C LEU A 97 16.69 -16.00 -12.06
N PRO A 98 15.69 -16.88 -12.32
CA PRO A 98 14.47 -16.99 -11.52
C PRO A 98 14.73 -17.35 -10.04
N PHE A 99 15.91 -17.89 -9.72
CA PHE A 99 16.35 -18.12 -8.35
C PHE A 99 16.68 -16.84 -7.55
N LEU A 100 16.91 -15.70 -8.22
CA LEU A 100 17.19 -14.40 -7.58
C LEU A 100 15.93 -13.63 -7.17
N LYS A 101 14.76 -13.96 -7.76
CA LYS A 101 13.48 -13.34 -7.39
C LYS A 101 12.68 -14.27 -6.49
N LYS A 102 12.84 -14.11 -5.19
CA LYS A 102 11.95 -14.78 -4.23
C LYS A 102 11.20 -13.72 -3.44
N GLN A 103 10.01 -13.40 -3.92
CA GLN A 103 8.99 -12.86 -3.03
C GLN A 103 8.93 -13.77 -1.81
N LYS A 104 8.98 -13.17 -0.63
CA LYS A 104 8.99 -13.92 0.62
C LYS A 104 7.71 -13.62 1.37
N LYS A 105 6.90 -14.66 1.58
CA LYS A 105 5.74 -14.60 2.46
C LYS A 105 6.22 -14.84 3.90
N VAL A 106 5.91 -13.92 4.80
CA VAL A 106 6.20 -14.01 6.23
C VAL A 106 4.91 -13.76 7.01
N GLU A 107 4.78 -14.45 8.15
CA GLU A 107 3.69 -14.22 9.09
C GLU A 107 3.99 -12.99 9.94
N ILE A 108 2.95 -12.26 10.30
CA ILE A 108 3.04 -11.13 11.24
C ILE A 108 3.09 -11.69 12.66
N THR A 109 4.12 -11.35 13.42
CA THR A 109 4.33 -11.89 14.78
C THR A 109 3.81 -10.96 15.88
N GLY A 110 3.57 -9.69 15.57
CA GLY A 110 3.14 -8.69 16.53
C GLY A 110 2.83 -7.35 15.89
N GLY A 111 2.44 -6.39 16.72
CA GLY A 111 2.16 -5.03 16.27
C GLY A 111 2.27 -4.01 17.40
N SER A 112 2.62 -2.78 17.04
CA SER A 112 2.65 -1.62 17.91
C SER A 112 1.80 -0.52 17.30
N PHE A 113 0.85 -0.01 18.09
CA PHE A 113 0.04 1.15 17.74
C PHE A 113 0.69 2.44 18.22
N PHE A 114 0.49 3.53 17.48
CA PHE A 114 0.65 4.86 18.05
C PHE A 114 -0.61 5.24 18.85
N VAL A 115 -0.41 5.66 20.10
CA VAL A 115 -1.49 6.13 20.98
C VAL A 115 -1.42 7.65 21.05
N GLY A 116 -2.31 8.31 20.32
CA GLY A 116 -2.46 9.76 20.34
C GLY A 116 -3.28 10.23 21.55
N ILE A 117 -3.57 11.53 21.59
CA ILE A 117 -4.21 12.20 22.74
C ILE A 117 -5.56 11.56 23.11
N ASN A 118 -6.39 11.25 22.12
CA ASN A 118 -7.76 10.75 22.31
C ASN A 118 -8.09 9.50 21.49
N THR A 119 -7.16 9.05 20.65
CA THR A 119 -7.40 8.00 19.66
C THR A 119 -6.17 7.13 19.48
N ILE A 120 -6.40 5.92 18.98
CA ILE A 120 -5.34 5.22 18.26
C ILE A 120 -5.28 5.88 16.88
N ASP A 121 -4.11 6.40 16.54
CA ASP A 121 -3.92 7.03 15.25
C ASP A 121 -3.83 5.96 14.18
N ASP A 122 -4.21 6.28 12.94
CA ASP A 122 -4.27 5.27 11.88
C ASP A 122 -2.90 4.96 11.26
N ILE A 123 -1.91 4.78 12.13
CA ILE A 123 -0.52 4.44 11.86
C ILE A 123 -0.08 3.35 12.84
N MET A 124 0.66 2.37 12.34
CA MET A 124 1.16 1.28 13.16
C MET A 124 2.44 0.67 12.59
N LEU A 125 3.14 -0.07 13.45
CA LEU A 125 4.25 -0.94 13.09
C LEU A 125 3.82 -2.39 13.26
N LEU A 126 4.04 -3.22 12.24
CA LEU A 126 3.88 -4.67 12.29
C LEU A 126 5.25 -5.32 12.45
N GLU A 127 5.35 -6.26 13.38
CA GLU A 127 6.56 -7.04 13.61
C GLU A 127 6.57 -8.28 12.71
N ILE A 128 7.73 -8.58 12.13
CA ILE A 128 8.01 -9.80 11.39
C ILE A 128 9.25 -10.49 11.94
N PRO A 129 9.43 -11.80 11.70
CA PRO A 129 10.68 -12.49 12.02
C PRO A 129 11.86 -11.78 11.34
N SER A 130 12.98 -11.62 12.06
CA SER A 130 14.20 -11.00 11.50
C SER A 130 14.59 -11.66 10.18
N GLN A 131 14.95 -10.83 9.19
CA GLN A 131 15.38 -11.28 7.88
C GLN A 131 16.91 -11.43 7.88
N PRO A 132 17.45 -12.64 7.58
CA PRO A 132 18.90 -12.85 7.54
C PRO A 132 19.60 -12.17 6.34
N GLU A 133 18.85 -11.58 5.41
CA GLU A 133 19.38 -10.81 4.29
C GLU A 133 18.71 -9.43 4.26
N PRO A 134 19.44 -8.34 4.51
CA PRO A 134 18.88 -7.01 4.49
C PRO A 134 18.60 -6.60 3.04
N GLY A 135 17.32 -6.51 2.68
CA GLY A 135 16.95 -5.55 1.65
C GLY A 135 17.36 -4.18 2.17
N GLU A 136 18.22 -3.46 1.44
CA GLU A 136 18.62 -2.09 1.78
C GLU A 136 17.35 -1.28 2.08
N SER A 137 17.11 -1.02 3.36
CA SER A 137 16.02 -0.17 3.82
C SER A 137 16.59 1.24 3.82
N PRO A 138 16.15 2.13 2.90
CA PRO A 138 16.60 3.51 2.97
C PRO A 138 16.13 4.11 4.29
N SER A 139 17.07 4.72 5.00
CA SER A 139 16.81 5.52 6.19
C SER A 139 15.72 6.56 5.89
N LEU A 140 14.78 6.70 6.82
CA LEU A 140 13.70 7.67 6.76
C LEU A 140 14.30 9.09 6.78
N HIS A 141 14.03 9.91 5.77
CA HIS A 141 14.23 11.36 5.88
C HIS A 141 13.17 12.14 5.09
N CYS A 142 12.95 13.41 5.46
CA CYS A 142 11.88 14.25 4.93
C CYS A 142 12.39 15.25 3.84
N ALA A 143 11.47 15.83 3.03
CA ALA A 143 11.58 16.79 1.91
C ALA A 143 10.18 17.02 1.25
N GLU A 144 10.00 18.09 0.46
CA GLU A 144 8.70 18.67 0.04
C GLU A 144 7.93 17.91 -1.07
N THR A 145 6.59 17.95 -1.06
CA THR A 145 5.66 17.31 -2.04
C THR A 145 4.51 18.25 -2.44
N GLU A 146 3.76 17.95 -3.52
CA GLU A 146 2.51 18.65 -3.87
C GLU A 146 1.38 18.25 -2.91
N VAL A 147 1.49 18.77 -1.69
CA VAL A 147 0.43 18.73 -0.67
C VAL A 147 -0.66 19.71 -1.08
N VAL A 148 -1.91 19.24 -1.09
CA VAL A 148 -3.07 20.12 -1.28
C VAL A 148 -3.70 20.45 0.07
N SER A 149 -4.49 21.52 0.13
CA SER A 149 -5.27 21.83 1.33
C SER A 149 -6.26 20.71 1.65
N CYS A 150 -6.36 20.35 2.92
CA CYS A 150 -7.35 19.39 3.41
C CYS A 150 -8.75 19.97 3.64
N THR A 151 -8.98 21.25 3.34
CA THR A 151 -10.28 21.92 3.62
C THR A 151 -11.46 21.17 3.01
N GLU A 152 -11.40 20.78 1.73
CA GLU A 152 -12.49 20.07 1.07
C GLU A 152 -12.76 18.72 1.73
N LEU A 153 -11.72 17.96 2.05
CA LEU A 153 -11.84 16.67 2.70
C LEU A 153 -12.42 16.82 4.13
N ASN A 154 -11.96 17.81 4.88
CA ASN A 154 -12.51 18.11 6.21
C ASN A 154 -13.99 18.46 6.14
N ASP A 155 -14.41 19.28 5.17
CA ASP A 155 -15.82 19.61 4.98
C ASP A 155 -16.67 18.38 4.63
N ILE A 156 -16.14 17.48 3.81
CA ILE A 156 -16.81 16.21 3.46
C ILE A 156 -16.96 15.34 4.70
N LEU A 157 -15.88 15.16 5.48
CA LEU A 157 -15.89 14.37 6.70
C LEU A 157 -16.87 14.95 7.72
N LEU A 158 -16.85 16.26 7.94
CA LEU A 158 -17.74 16.92 8.89
C LEU A 158 -19.22 16.74 8.52
N LYS A 159 -19.56 16.86 7.23
CA LYS A 159 -20.95 16.80 6.74
C LYS A 159 -21.48 15.37 6.63
N LYS A 160 -20.68 14.43 6.12
CA LYS A 160 -21.12 13.05 5.83
C LYS A 160 -20.78 12.07 6.95
N PHE A 161 -19.69 12.28 7.68
CA PHE A 161 -19.13 11.32 8.63
C PHE A 161 -18.66 12.00 9.94
N PRO A 162 -19.56 12.66 10.70
CA PRO A 162 -19.18 13.52 11.83
C PRO A 162 -18.37 12.79 12.92
N GLU A 163 -18.66 11.51 13.17
CA GLU A 163 -17.88 10.71 14.12
C GLU A 163 -16.47 10.39 13.62
N VAL A 164 -16.32 10.12 12.31
CA VAL A 164 -15.00 9.92 11.70
C VAL A 164 -14.22 11.22 11.73
N HIS A 165 -14.85 12.35 11.39
CA HIS A 165 -14.24 13.68 11.49
C HIS A 165 -13.71 13.92 12.91
N ARG A 166 -14.51 13.64 13.95
CA ARG A 166 -14.14 13.82 15.35
C ARG A 166 -12.92 12.98 15.76
N VAL A 167 -12.80 11.75 15.30
CA VAL A 167 -11.64 10.89 15.59
C VAL A 167 -10.42 11.39 14.81
N ARG A 168 -10.58 11.67 13.52
CA ARG A 168 -9.47 12.07 12.62
C ARG A 168 -8.96 13.48 12.89
N SER A 169 -9.75 14.36 13.51
CA SER A 169 -9.31 15.71 13.88
C SER A 169 -8.24 15.74 14.98
N TYR A 170 -8.04 14.63 15.70
CA TYR A 170 -6.96 14.49 16.68
C TYR A 170 -5.68 13.87 16.10
N GLN A 171 -5.71 13.46 14.84
CA GLN A 171 -4.60 12.77 14.18
C GLN A 171 -3.84 13.72 13.24
N HIS A 172 -2.59 13.38 12.93
CA HIS A 172 -1.72 14.17 12.09
C HIS A 172 -1.68 13.56 10.68
N TRP A 173 -2.28 14.26 9.71
CA TRP A 173 -2.37 13.81 8.32
C TRP A 173 -2.36 14.98 7.36
N PHE A 174 -1.94 14.72 6.13
CA PHE A 174 -1.92 15.68 5.03
C PHE A 174 -2.70 15.13 3.82
N CYS A 175 -3.02 16.02 2.89
CA CYS A 175 -3.81 15.68 1.71
C CYS A 175 -2.98 15.70 0.44
N GLY A 176 -3.26 14.75 -0.44
CA GLY A 176 -2.71 14.71 -1.79
C GLY A 176 -3.83 14.53 -2.81
N GLN A 177 -3.73 15.27 -3.92
CA GLN A 177 -4.66 15.16 -5.04
C GLN A 177 -3.91 15.48 -6.33
N SER A 178 -4.20 14.73 -7.39
CA SER A 178 -3.70 15.04 -8.73
C SER A 178 -4.77 14.74 -9.76
N PRO A 179 -4.84 15.50 -10.88
CA PRO A 179 -5.83 15.27 -11.92
C PRO A 179 -5.81 13.82 -12.44
N GLY A 180 -6.98 13.17 -12.43
CA GLY A 180 -7.17 11.81 -12.93
C GLY A 180 -6.50 10.72 -12.10
N LYS A 181 -6.03 11.01 -10.87
CA LYS A 181 -5.41 10.04 -9.97
C LYS A 181 -6.13 9.94 -8.64
N ASP A 182 -6.22 8.72 -8.12
CA ASP A 182 -6.81 8.45 -6.80
C ASP A 182 -6.30 7.13 -6.20
N ILE A 183 -6.29 7.04 -4.87
CA ILE A 183 -5.97 5.81 -4.14
C ILE A 183 -7.19 4.87 -4.11
N CYS A 184 -6.96 3.58 -3.91
CA CYS A 184 -8.00 2.55 -3.93
C CYS A 184 -8.01 1.72 -2.65
N ARG A 185 -9.08 0.93 -2.46
CA ARG A 185 -9.05 -0.20 -1.52
C ARG A 185 -7.86 -1.09 -1.86
N GLY A 186 -7.07 -1.44 -0.84
CA GLY A 186 -5.82 -2.19 -1.01
C GLY A 186 -4.55 -1.33 -0.98
N ASP A 187 -4.65 -0.02 -1.23
CA ASP A 187 -3.50 0.88 -1.17
C ASP A 187 -3.25 1.41 0.25
N SER A 188 -4.27 1.39 1.13
CA SER A 188 -4.14 1.74 2.54
C SER A 188 -2.97 1.03 3.20
N GLY A 189 -2.21 1.75 4.01
CA GLY A 189 -0.96 1.30 4.62
C GLY A 189 0.27 1.42 3.72
N GLY A 190 0.11 1.64 2.41
CA GLY A 190 1.24 1.87 1.51
C GLY A 190 1.96 3.18 1.80
N GLY A 191 3.29 3.17 1.62
CA GLY A 191 4.11 4.38 1.76
C GLY A 191 3.88 5.41 0.65
N VAL A 192 3.75 6.67 1.02
CA VAL A 192 3.82 7.84 0.13
C VAL A 192 5.27 8.23 0.00
N VAL A 193 5.80 8.21 -1.23
CA VAL A 193 7.24 8.26 -1.47
C VAL A 193 7.62 9.46 -2.31
N HIS A 194 8.67 10.16 -1.89
CA HIS A 194 9.33 11.22 -2.66
C HIS A 194 10.84 11.09 -2.51
N ASN A 195 11.63 11.25 -3.59
CA ASN A 195 13.11 11.17 -3.56
C ASN A 195 13.68 9.99 -2.74
N GLY A 196 13.10 8.80 -2.92
CA GLY A 196 13.55 7.57 -2.25
C GLY A 196 13.14 7.41 -0.78
N ARG A 197 12.36 8.35 -0.24
CA ARG A 197 11.96 8.39 1.19
C ARG A 197 10.46 8.31 1.37
N ILE A 198 10.02 7.81 2.52
CA ILE A 198 8.61 7.65 2.88
C ILE A 198 8.17 8.82 3.75
N TYR A 199 7.04 9.42 3.40
CA TYR A 199 6.49 10.66 3.97
C TYR A 199 5.18 10.48 4.68
N GLY A 200 4.43 9.51 4.19
CA GLY A 200 3.12 9.25 4.70
C GLY A 200 2.74 7.81 4.55
N VAL A 201 1.70 7.47 5.27
CA VAL A 201 1.03 6.19 5.15
C VAL A 201 -0.34 6.47 4.54
N SER A 202 -0.62 5.85 3.39
CA SER A 202 -1.94 5.92 2.76
C SER A 202 -3.01 5.48 3.74
N SER A 203 -3.97 6.35 4.05
CA SER A 203 -4.94 6.10 5.12
C SER A 203 -6.35 5.91 4.54
N PHE A 204 -6.94 6.96 3.96
CA PHE A 204 -8.31 6.89 3.43
C PHE A 204 -8.54 7.77 2.20
N VAL A 205 -9.51 7.36 1.37
CA VAL A 205 -9.98 8.10 0.19
C VAL A 205 -10.82 9.31 0.59
N GLY A 206 -10.86 10.32 -0.27
CA GLY A 206 -11.66 11.52 -0.01
C GLY A 206 -13.16 11.38 -0.29
N ASP A 207 -13.52 10.52 -1.25
CA ASP A 207 -14.90 10.22 -1.60
C ASP A 207 -15.06 8.70 -1.71
N LEU A 208 -16.10 8.16 -1.08
CA LEU A 208 -16.35 6.70 -1.02
C LEU A 208 -17.07 6.17 -2.26
N ASP A 209 -17.73 7.05 -3.01
CA ASP A 209 -18.63 6.70 -4.10
C ASP A 209 -17.97 6.94 -5.47
N PHE A 210 -17.10 7.95 -5.56
CA PHE A 210 -16.54 8.42 -6.83
C PHE A 210 -15.05 8.71 -6.74
N VAL A 211 -14.29 8.11 -7.65
CA VAL A 211 -12.84 8.33 -7.77
C VAL A 211 -12.52 9.74 -8.28
N CYS A 212 -11.37 10.27 -7.86
CA CYS A 212 -10.81 11.57 -8.27
C CYS A 212 -11.70 12.78 -7.90
N ARG A 213 -12.65 12.63 -6.97
CA ARG A 213 -13.58 13.71 -6.59
C ARG A 213 -13.10 14.58 -5.44
N ALA A 214 -12.29 14.02 -4.55
CA ALA A 214 -11.79 14.71 -3.37
C ALA A 214 -10.34 14.29 -3.10
N PRO A 215 -9.56 15.08 -2.35
CA PRO A 215 -8.21 14.70 -1.93
C PRO A 215 -8.20 13.41 -1.12
N ALA A 216 -7.13 12.62 -1.25
CA ALA A 216 -6.87 11.48 -0.38
C ALA A 216 -6.05 11.92 0.84
N ALA A 217 -6.21 11.21 1.96
CA ALA A 217 -5.49 11.50 3.21
C ALA A 217 -4.37 10.48 3.50
N PHE A 218 -3.27 11.03 4.01
CA PHE A 218 -2.05 10.30 4.34
C PHE A 218 -1.60 10.69 5.74
N MET A 219 -1.30 9.71 6.60
CA MET A 219 -0.72 10.00 7.92
C MET A 219 0.61 10.72 7.74
N ASP A 220 0.89 11.76 8.53
CA ASP A 220 2.07 12.62 8.36
C ASP A 220 3.27 12.09 9.15
N LEU A 221 4.18 11.36 8.51
CA LEU A 221 5.39 10.84 9.18
C LEU A 221 6.39 11.93 9.57
N CYS A 222 6.20 13.17 9.10
CA CYS A 222 7.02 14.30 9.50
C CYS A 222 6.58 14.86 10.86
N ASP A 223 5.42 14.45 11.38
CA ASP A 223 5.02 14.76 12.73
C ASP A 223 6.06 14.24 13.73
N PRO A 224 6.57 15.10 14.65
CA PRO A 224 7.65 14.73 15.54
C PRO A 224 7.28 13.58 16.49
N GLU A 225 6.01 13.45 16.88
CA GLU A 225 5.59 12.38 17.78
C GLU A 225 5.61 11.03 17.08
N TYR A 226 5.15 10.97 15.82
CA TYR A 226 5.23 9.76 15.02
C TYR A 226 6.68 9.37 14.73
N ALA A 227 7.51 10.32 14.32
CA ALA A 227 8.92 10.08 14.01
C ALA A 227 9.70 9.56 15.25
N ASP A 228 9.45 10.15 16.42
CA ASP A 228 10.07 9.73 17.67
C ASP A 228 9.58 8.36 18.14
N TRP A 229 8.27 8.09 18.04
CA TRP A 229 7.70 6.78 18.35
C TRP A 229 8.30 5.69 17.45
N ILE A 230 8.32 5.89 16.12
CA ILE A 230 8.93 4.94 15.17
C ILE A 230 10.37 4.66 15.57
N ARG A 231 11.17 5.71 15.83
CA ARG A 231 12.60 5.55 16.17
C ARG A 231 12.80 4.71 17.44
N LYS A 232 11.99 4.95 18.47
CA LYS A 232 12.04 4.21 19.74
C LYS A 232 11.57 2.77 19.58
N THR A 233 10.54 2.52 18.78
CA THR A 233 10.00 1.17 18.59
C THR A 233 10.95 0.29 17.78
N ILE A 234 11.59 0.82 16.74
CA ILE A 234 12.47 0.03 15.88
C ILE A 234 13.85 -0.22 16.51
N ASN A 235 14.29 0.67 17.41
CA ASN A 235 15.54 0.57 18.17
C ASN A 235 15.25 0.64 19.68
N PRO A 236 14.64 -0.42 20.27
CA PRO A 236 14.24 -0.44 21.68
C PRO A 236 15.42 -0.44 22.66
#